data_AF-A0A7K2KWE7-F1
#
_entry.id   AF-A0A7K2KWE7-F1
#
_cell.length_a   1.000
_cell.length_b   1.000
_cell.length_c   1.000
_cell.angle_alpha   90.00
_cell.angle_beta   90.00
_cell.angle_gamma   90.00
#
_symmetry.space_group_name_H-M   'P 1'
#
loop_
_entity.id
_entity.type
_entity.pdbx_description
1 polymer ?
#
loop_
_entity_poly.entity_id
_entity_poly.type
_entity_poly.pdbx_seq_one_letter_code
_entity_poly.pdbx_strand_id
1 'polypeptide(L)'
;ESGDQVGPAPARRWGRYADGREPDVGGFLDGVEDFDARFFDFFPKQAEALDPQARWLLRSTWEALESAGLPPRGLSPATGVFVGASYQHYKDYNLSPELDAPAGLGNHNAFLANRVSFFLDLHGPSM
;
A
#
# COMPACT_ATOMS: atom_id res chain seq x y z
N GLU A 1 -19.83 11.58 -11.82
CA GLU A 1 -20.35 12.86 -11.29
C GLU A 1 -19.28 13.50 -10.43
N SER A 2 -19.08 14.82 -10.54
CA SER A 2 -18.09 15.56 -9.75
C SER A 2 -18.72 16.01 -8.43
N GLY A 3 -18.86 15.07 -7.48
CA GLY A 3 -19.17 15.41 -6.10
C GLY A 3 -17.90 15.90 -5.37
N ASP A 4 -18.05 16.85 -4.45
CA ASP A 4 -16.99 17.18 -3.50
C ASP A 4 -16.71 15.93 -2.64
N GLN A 5 -15.48 15.41 -2.71
CA GLN A 5 -15.05 14.23 -1.96
C GLN A 5 -14.24 14.58 -0.71
N VAL A 6 -14.19 15.87 -0.35
CA VAL A 6 -13.57 16.33 0.89
C VAL A 6 -14.59 16.26 2.03
N GLY A 7 -14.21 15.61 3.12
CA GLY A 7 -15.07 15.46 4.31
C GLY A 7 -14.26 15.51 5.60
N PRO A 8 -14.92 15.36 6.76
CA PRO A 8 -14.24 15.26 8.05
C PRO A 8 -13.45 13.95 8.16
N ALA A 9 -12.40 13.95 8.99
CA ALA A 9 -11.65 12.72 9.27
C ALA A 9 -12.56 11.60 9.82
N PRO A 10 -12.49 10.38 9.25
CA PRO A 10 -13.28 9.26 9.74
C PRO A 10 -12.87 8.90 11.18
N ALA A 11 -13.82 8.98 12.11
CA ALA A 11 -13.60 8.69 13.52
C ALA A 11 -12.97 7.31 13.77
N ARG A 12 -13.25 6.32 12.91
CA ARG A 12 -12.67 4.96 13.01
C ARG A 12 -11.14 4.93 12.90
N ARG A 13 -10.53 5.88 12.19
CA ARG A 13 -9.08 5.88 11.92
C ARG A 13 -8.28 6.52 13.06
N TRP A 14 -8.80 7.58 13.66
CA TRP A 14 -8.14 8.33 14.73
C TRP A 14 -8.77 8.16 16.11
N GLY A 15 -9.97 7.58 16.22
CA GLY A 15 -10.74 7.51 17.46
C GLY A 15 -10.08 6.70 18.59
N ARG A 16 -9.09 5.84 18.28
CA ARG A 16 -8.29 5.13 19.29
C ARG A 16 -7.14 5.98 19.85
N TYR A 17 -6.76 7.04 19.15
CA TYR A 17 -5.60 7.88 19.40
C TYR A 17 -5.94 9.37 19.27
N ALA A 18 -7.15 9.79 19.65
CA ALA A 18 -7.60 11.19 19.54
C ALA A 18 -6.72 12.11 20.40
N ASP A 19 -5.54 12.40 19.89
CA ASP A 19 -4.46 13.20 20.46
C ASP A 19 -4.42 14.59 19.81
N GLY A 20 -5.43 14.89 18.99
CA GLY A 20 -5.59 16.15 18.27
C GLY A 20 -4.77 16.26 16.99
N ARG A 21 -4.21 15.15 16.48
CA ARG A 21 -3.44 15.13 15.22
C ARG A 21 -4.28 14.72 14.01
N GLU A 22 -5.56 14.42 14.19
CA GLU A 22 -6.46 14.20 13.06
C GLU A 22 -6.61 15.48 12.22
N PRO A 23 -6.61 15.38 10.88
CA PRO A 23 -6.93 16.53 10.05
C PRO A 23 -8.42 16.87 10.17
N ASP A 24 -8.75 18.16 10.25
CA ASP A 24 -10.14 18.62 10.31
C ASP A 24 -10.94 18.18 9.07
N VAL A 25 -10.30 18.20 7.90
CA VAL A 25 -10.88 17.80 6.62
C VAL A 25 -9.85 17.14 5.69
N GLY A 26 -10.31 16.28 4.78
CA GLY A 26 -9.47 15.64 3.77
C GLY A 26 -10.26 14.74 2.81
N GLY A 27 -9.59 14.22 1.79
CA GLY A 27 -10.09 13.14 0.96
C GLY A 27 -9.66 11.80 1.55
N PHE A 28 -10.62 10.97 1.96
CA PHE A 28 -10.33 9.70 2.65
C PHE A 28 -10.82 8.53 1.81
N LEU A 29 -9.89 7.61 1.49
CA LEU A 29 -10.24 6.36 0.82
C LEU A 29 -11.00 5.43 1.77
N ASP A 30 -12.01 4.72 1.29
CA ASP A 30 -12.62 3.61 2.03
C ASP A 30 -11.88 2.30 1.78
N GLY A 31 -12.09 1.30 2.64
CA GLY A 31 -11.50 -0.04 2.48
C GLY A 31 -9.97 -0.06 2.45
N VAL A 32 -9.31 0.88 3.15
CA VAL A 32 -7.84 0.92 3.19
C VAL A 32 -7.20 -0.23 3.95
N GLU A 33 -8.02 -0.90 4.74
CA GLU A 33 -7.68 -2.12 5.46
C GLU A 33 -7.80 -3.38 4.59
N ASP A 34 -8.60 -3.35 3.51
CA ASP A 34 -8.92 -4.53 2.70
C ASP A 34 -7.70 -5.01 1.91
N PHE A 35 -7.36 -6.29 1.96
CA PHE A 35 -6.26 -6.84 1.17
C PHE A 35 -6.31 -8.36 1.10
N ASP A 36 -6.20 -8.92 -0.11
CA ASP A 36 -6.03 -10.37 -0.29
C ASP A 36 -4.57 -10.75 -0.09
N ALA A 37 -4.19 -10.98 1.17
CA ALA A 37 -2.83 -11.31 1.54
C ALA A 37 -2.29 -12.55 0.81
N ARG A 38 -3.11 -13.59 0.65
CA ARG A 38 -2.67 -14.86 0.07
C ARG A 38 -2.46 -14.74 -1.43
N PHE A 39 -3.33 -13.99 -2.11
CA PHE A 39 -3.18 -13.73 -3.53
C PHE A 39 -1.84 -13.05 -3.84
N PHE A 40 -1.42 -12.11 -3.00
CA PHE A 40 -0.17 -11.36 -3.14
C PHE A 40 1.00 -11.99 -2.39
N ASP A 41 1.01 -13.30 -2.12
CA ASP A 41 2.11 -14.03 -1.47
C ASP A 41 2.55 -13.48 -0.10
N PHE A 42 1.59 -13.10 0.75
CA PHE A 42 1.82 -12.71 2.14
C PHE A 42 1.11 -13.66 3.12
N PHE A 43 1.72 -13.89 4.28
CA PHE A 43 1.00 -14.45 5.42
C PHE A 43 0.05 -13.39 6.00
N PRO A 44 -1.14 -13.77 6.52
CA PRO A 44 -2.11 -12.81 7.07
C PRO A 44 -1.50 -11.86 8.10
N LYS A 45 -0.69 -12.40 9.02
CA LYS A 45 -0.01 -11.60 10.06
C LYS A 45 1.02 -10.61 9.49
N GLN A 46 1.64 -10.91 8.34
CA GLN A 46 2.53 -9.97 7.67
C GLN A 46 1.75 -8.84 7.02
N ALA A 47 0.59 -9.13 6.43
CA ALA A 47 -0.26 -8.13 5.80
C ALA A 47 -0.83 -7.12 6.80
N GLU A 48 -1.09 -7.53 8.04
CA GLU A 48 -1.49 -6.62 9.13
C GLU A 48 -0.43 -5.55 9.43
N ALA A 49 0.85 -5.91 9.36
CA ALA A 49 1.98 -5.01 9.59
C ALA A 49 2.44 -4.27 8.32
N LEU A 50 1.87 -4.58 7.16
CA LEU A 50 2.24 -4.00 5.88
C LEU A 50 1.55 -2.64 5.68
N ASP A 51 2.31 -1.65 5.19
CA ASP A 51 1.78 -0.32 4.89
C ASP A 51 0.55 -0.45 3.96
N PRO A 52 -0.61 0.16 4.31
CA PRO A 52 -1.75 0.26 3.41
C PRO A 52 -1.39 0.76 2.01
N GLN A 53 -0.40 1.65 1.87
CA GLN A 53 0.11 2.12 0.57
C GLN A 53 0.64 0.97 -0.30
N ALA A 54 1.39 0.02 0.29
CA ALA A 54 1.90 -1.14 -0.42
C ALA A 54 0.77 -2.10 -0.84
N ARG A 55 -0.21 -2.30 0.05
CA ARG A 55 -1.40 -3.12 -0.22
C ARG A 55 -2.23 -2.57 -1.37
N TRP A 56 -2.48 -1.26 -1.36
CA TRP A 56 -3.18 -0.57 -2.43
C TRP A 56 -2.43 -0.62 -3.74
N LEU A 57 -1.12 -0.33 -3.73
CA LEU A 57 -0.31 -0.33 -4.94
C LEU A 57 -0.34 -1.68 -5.64
N LEU A 58 -0.22 -2.78 -4.90
CA LEU A 58 -0.29 -4.13 -5.46
C LEU A 58 -1.64 -4.41 -6.12
N ARG A 59 -2.73 -4.04 -5.44
CA ARG A 59 -4.10 -4.19 -5.96
C ARG A 59 -4.31 -3.36 -7.21
N SER A 60 -4.00 -2.07 -7.16
CA SER A 60 -4.20 -1.16 -8.29
C SER A 60 -3.30 -1.49 -9.47
N THR A 61 -2.10 -2.04 -9.24
CA THR A 61 -1.24 -2.55 -10.31
C THR A 61 -1.87 -3.75 -11.00
N TRP A 62 -2.40 -4.70 -10.23
CA TRP A 62 -3.12 -5.85 -10.80
C TRP A 62 -4.34 -5.41 -11.61
N GLU A 63 -5.20 -4.55 -11.04
CA GLU A 63 -6.38 -3.99 -11.71
C GLU A 63 -6.02 -3.22 -12.98
N ALA A 64 -4.91 -2.47 -12.97
CA ALA A 64 -4.43 -1.74 -14.14
C ALA A 64 -3.97 -2.69 -15.26
N LEU A 65 -3.29 -3.78 -14.92
CA LEU A 65 -2.88 -4.80 -15.89
C LEU A 65 -4.09 -5.51 -16.50
N GLU A 66 -5.09 -5.86 -15.68
CA GLU A 66 -6.35 -6.45 -16.15
C GLU A 66 -7.09 -5.49 -17.09
N SER A 67 -7.21 -4.22 -16.70
CA SER A 67 -7.83 -3.17 -17.53
C SER A 67 -7.12 -2.98 -18.86
N ALA A 68 -5.78 -3.10 -18.87
CA ALA A 68 -4.97 -3.04 -20.09
C ALA A 68 -5.01 -4.33 -20.92
N GLY A 69 -5.65 -5.40 -20.44
CA GLY A 69 -5.65 -6.71 -21.09
C GLY A 69 -4.27 -7.37 -21.11
N LEU A 70 -3.38 -6.99 -20.19
CA LEU A 70 -2.03 -7.52 -20.10
C LEU A 70 -1.96 -8.66 -19.08
N PRO A 71 -1.49 -9.86 -19.48
CA PRO A 71 -1.31 -10.96 -18.54
C PRO A 71 -0.17 -10.62 -17.56
N PRO A 72 -0.40 -10.64 -16.24
CA PRO A 72 0.63 -10.27 -15.25
C PRO A 72 1.90 -11.10 -15.33
N ARG A 73 1.78 -12.38 -15.73
CA ARG A 73 2.91 -13.31 -15.94
C ARG A 73 3.48 -13.31 -17.37
N GLY A 74 2.98 -12.45 -18.25
CA GLY A 74 3.42 -12.33 -19.64
C GLY A 74 4.13 -11.01 -19.95
N LEU A 75 4.41 -10.21 -18.93
CA LEU A 75 5.20 -8.99 -19.07
C LEU A 75 6.64 -9.34 -19.43
N SER A 76 7.32 -8.43 -20.13
CA SER A 76 8.76 -8.58 -20.37
C SER A 76 9.50 -8.51 -19.03
N PRO A 77 10.47 -9.41 -18.77
CA PRO A 77 11.35 -9.31 -17.61
C PRO A 77 12.07 -7.96 -17.49
N ALA A 78 12.27 -7.23 -18.60
CA ALA A 78 12.91 -5.92 -18.62
C ALA A 78 11.97 -4.75 -18.22
N THR A 79 10.70 -5.02 -17.90
CA THR A 79 9.73 -4.00 -17.48
C THR A 79 10.20 -3.34 -16.18
N GLY A 80 10.22 -2.00 -16.15
CA GLY A 80 10.55 -1.22 -14.97
C GLY A 80 9.32 -0.82 -14.16
N VAL A 81 9.51 -0.62 -12.85
CA VAL A 81 8.51 -0.16 -11.89
C VAL A 81 9.02 1.11 -11.22
N PHE A 82 8.20 2.16 -11.25
CA PHE A 82 8.54 3.48 -10.72
C PHE A 82 7.38 3.98 -9.85
N VAL A 83 7.63 4.22 -8.57
CA VAL A 83 6.60 4.58 -7.58
C VAL A 83 6.97 5.87 -6.87
N GLY A 84 6.09 6.87 -6.95
CA GLY A 84 6.19 8.08 -6.13
C GLY A 84 5.56 7.87 -4.76
N ALA A 85 6.35 8.02 -3.69
CA ALA A 85 5.86 8.00 -2.31
C ALA A 85 6.67 8.94 -1.42
N SER A 86 6.02 9.54 -0.43
CA SER A 86 6.63 10.55 0.45
C SER A 86 6.54 10.23 1.94
N TYR A 87 5.51 9.51 2.38
CA TYR A 87 5.21 9.33 3.79
C TYR A 87 5.27 7.86 4.21
N GLN A 88 5.71 7.60 5.45
CA GLN A 88 5.79 6.28 6.07
C GLN A 88 5.00 6.23 7.39
N HIS A 89 3.87 6.95 7.44
CA HIS A 89 3.10 7.18 8.66
C HIS A 89 2.60 5.89 9.33
N TYR A 90 2.34 4.83 8.56
CA TYR A 90 1.90 3.57 9.16
C TYR A 90 2.97 2.97 10.07
N LYS A 91 4.24 3.06 9.68
CA LYS A 91 5.36 2.66 10.53
C LYS A 91 5.43 3.51 11.80
N ASP A 92 5.25 4.82 11.66
CA ASP A 92 5.43 5.76 12.76
C ASP A 92 4.32 5.70 13.81
N TYR A 93 3.08 5.38 13.40
CA TYR A 93 1.90 5.50 14.25
C TYR A 93 1.15 4.19 14.52
N ASN A 94 1.33 3.15 13.69
CA ASN A 94 0.52 1.94 13.78
C ASN A 94 1.33 0.68 14.15
N LEU A 95 2.65 0.73 14.10
CA LEU A 95 3.50 -0.40 14.46
C LEU A 95 4.14 -0.20 15.84
N SER A 96 4.14 -1.25 16.67
CA SER A 96 4.93 -1.26 17.90
C SER A 96 6.42 -1.24 17.56
N PRO A 97 7.27 -0.55 18.33
CA PRO A 97 8.73 -0.63 18.20
C PRO A 97 9.29 -2.05 18.31
N GLU A 98 8.53 -2.97 18.93
CA GLU A 98 8.87 -4.38 19.10
C GLU A 98 8.52 -5.25 17.89
N LEU A 99 7.81 -4.71 16.88
CA LEU A 99 7.53 -5.44 15.64
C LEU A 99 8.80 -5.55 14.79
N ASP A 100 9.14 -6.81 14.54
CA ASP A 100 10.38 -7.37 14.02
C ASP A 100 10.85 -6.78 12.65
N ALA A 101 12.11 -7.04 12.28
CA ALA A 101 12.76 -6.53 11.05
C ALA A 101 11.94 -6.63 9.73
N PRO A 102 11.10 -7.66 9.50
CA PRO A 102 10.23 -7.74 8.32
C PRO A 102 9.17 -6.63 8.25
N ALA A 103 8.66 -6.16 9.39
CA ALA A 103 7.70 -5.06 9.45
C ALA A 103 8.39 -3.72 9.08
N GLY A 104 9.64 -3.54 9.49
CA GLY A 104 10.44 -2.37 9.12
C GLY A 104 10.69 -2.23 7.62
N LEU A 105 10.92 -3.35 6.91
CA LEU A 105 11.12 -3.36 5.45
C LEU A 105 9.82 -3.13 4.68
N GLY A 106 8.71 -3.73 5.10
CA GLY A 106 7.41 -3.61 4.43
C GLY A 106 6.82 -2.19 4.38
N ASN A 107 7.38 -1.26 5.16
CA ASN A 107 6.91 0.13 5.28
C ASN A 107 7.91 1.15 4.73
N HIS A 108 9.00 0.72 4.09
CA HIS A 108 9.95 1.62 3.44
C HIS A 108 9.49 1.94 2.01
N ASN A 109 9.72 3.16 1.49
CA ASN A 109 9.22 3.55 0.15
C ASN A 109 9.77 2.66 -0.96
N ALA A 110 11.06 2.29 -0.86
CA ALA A 110 11.69 1.36 -1.80
C ALA A 110 10.98 -0.03 -1.85
N PHE A 111 10.30 -0.43 -0.77
CA PHE A 111 9.53 -1.68 -0.75
C PHE A 111 8.35 -1.64 -1.73
N LEU A 112 7.77 -0.45 -1.99
CA LEU A 112 6.61 -0.31 -2.85
C LEU A 112 6.89 -0.81 -4.27
N ALA A 113 7.91 -0.23 -4.93
CA ALA A 113 8.33 -0.66 -6.25
C ALA A 113 8.87 -2.10 -6.24
N ASN A 114 9.72 -2.43 -5.26
CA ASN A 114 10.36 -3.75 -5.19
C ASN A 114 9.36 -4.88 -4.99
N ARG A 115 8.28 -4.65 -4.25
CA ARG A 115 7.27 -5.68 -4.03
C ARG A 115 6.44 -5.96 -5.27
N VAL A 116 6.11 -4.93 -6.05
CA VAL A 116 5.47 -5.10 -7.37
C VAL A 116 6.39 -5.87 -8.30
N SER A 117 7.66 -5.45 -8.41
CA SER A 117 8.67 -6.14 -9.22
C SER A 117 8.82 -7.61 -8.83
N PHE A 118 8.89 -7.90 -7.52
CA PHE A 118 8.96 -9.27 -7.02
C PHE A 118 7.71 -10.09 -7.39
N PHE A 119 6.52 -9.55 -7.15
CA PHE A 119 5.27 -10.28 -7.36
C PHE A 119 5.02 -10.60 -8.85
N LEU A 120 5.45 -9.71 -9.74
CA LEU A 120 5.30 -9.84 -11.19
C LEU A 120 6.52 -10.47 -11.89
N ASP A 121 7.55 -10.88 -11.13
CA ASP A 121 8.82 -11.43 -11.65
C ASP A 121 9.52 -10.50 -12.66
N LEU A 122 9.62 -9.21 -12.30
CA LEU A 122 10.24 -8.17 -13.12
C LEU A 122 11.68 -7.89 -12.65
N HIS A 123 12.56 -7.69 -13.62
CA HIS A 123 13.99 -7.45 -13.44
C HIS A 123 14.47 -6.12 -14.05
N GLY A 124 13.55 -5.29 -14.54
CA GLY A 124 13.86 -3.92 -14.92
C GLY A 124 14.15 -3.01 -13.71
N PRO A 125 14.39 -1.71 -13.94
CA PRO A 125 14.58 -0.75 -12.85
C PRO A 125 13.39 -0.74 -11.88
N SER A 126 13.66 -0.66 -10.58
CA SER A 126 12.64 -0.67 -9.52
C SER A 126 12.94 0.44 -8.52
N MET A 127 12.17 1.54 -8.55
CA MET A 127 12.47 2.79 -7.83
C MET A 127 11.23 3.44 -7.20
#